data_AF-A0A254TG69-F1
#
_entry.id   AF-A0A254TG69-F1
#
_cell.length_a   1.000
_cell.length_b   1.000
_cell.length_c   1.000
_cell.angle_alpha   90.00
_cell.angle_beta   90.00
_cell.angle_gamma   90.00
#
_symmetry.space_group_name_H-M   'P 1'
#
loop_
_entity.id
_entity.type
_entity.pdbx_description
1 polymer ?
#
loop_
_entity_poly.entity_id
_entity_poly.type
_entity_poly.pdbx_seq_one_letter_code
_entity_poly.pdbx_strand_id
1 'polypeptide(L)'
;MKNTDSLSGRTDAKYALVPADFPLPVHLCSGSDKKPISSFFTKYKEQLYAPGCSPCELYTRWDACEDLALKLAKKAFEAKQKELAHLSEQNVLELFMPGILATGWTSTADAKWVLLRIAAILRWSPPHALIND
;
A
#
# COMPACT_ATOMS: atom_id res chain seq x y z
N MET A 1 38.45 11.64 15.81
CA MET A 1 37.10 11.93 15.27
C MET A 1 36.36 10.62 15.09
N LYS A 2 35.12 10.50 15.58
CA LYS A 2 34.32 9.29 15.44
C LYS A 2 33.61 9.34 14.08
N ASN A 3 33.96 8.43 13.18
CA ASN A 3 33.30 8.25 11.88
C ASN A 3 31.88 7.74 12.12
N THR A 4 30.88 8.61 11.93
CA THR A 4 29.46 8.25 11.91
C THR A 4 29.01 8.05 10.46
N ASP A 5 29.50 7.01 9.79
CA ASP A 5 29.11 6.72 8.40
C ASP A 5 28.86 5.22 8.17
N SER A 6 28.05 4.60 9.03
CA SER A 6 27.75 3.17 8.88
C SER A 6 26.32 2.77 9.24
N LEU A 7 25.42 3.73 9.52
CA LEU A 7 24.01 3.44 9.78
C LEU A 7 23.08 3.72 8.60
N SER A 8 23.54 4.47 7.58
CA SER A 8 22.72 4.86 6.42
C SER A 8 22.43 3.70 5.46
N GLY A 9 23.42 2.86 5.16
CA GLY A 9 23.30 1.82 4.11
C GLY A 9 22.36 0.64 4.43
N ARG A 10 22.05 0.38 5.71
CA ARG A 10 21.19 -0.76 6.10
C ARG A 10 19.70 -0.41 6.01
N THR A 11 19.36 0.87 6.14
CA THR A 11 17.98 1.37 6.06
C THR A 11 17.50 1.63 4.63
N ASP A 12 18.40 1.76 3.66
CA ASP A 12 18.02 2.00 2.26
C ASP A 12 17.57 0.74 1.53
N ALA A 13 18.24 -0.37 1.82
CA ALA A 13 17.96 -1.64 1.17
C ALA A 13 16.51 -2.10 1.40
N LYS A 14 15.94 -1.81 2.58
CA LYS A 14 14.53 -2.12 2.87
C LYS A 14 13.57 -1.23 2.06
N TYR A 15 13.92 0.00 1.72
CA TYR A 15 13.07 0.87 0.91
C TYR A 15 12.98 0.41 -0.55
N ALA A 16 13.98 -0.33 -1.03
CA ALA A 16 13.92 -1.01 -2.32
C ALA A 16 12.94 -2.20 -2.36
N LEU A 17 12.39 -2.62 -1.20
CA LEU A 17 11.37 -3.67 -1.15
C LEU A 17 9.98 -3.17 -1.55
N VAL A 18 9.75 -1.84 -1.51
CA VAL A 18 8.48 -1.25 -1.93
C VAL A 18 8.33 -1.47 -3.44
N PRO A 19 7.30 -2.20 -3.89
CA PRO A 19 7.08 -2.45 -5.30
C PRO A 19 6.81 -1.17 -6.08
N ALA A 20 7.23 -1.13 -7.35
CA ALA A 20 7.05 0.05 -8.21
C ALA A 20 5.57 0.35 -8.53
N ASP A 21 4.69 -0.64 -8.40
CA ASP A 21 3.24 -0.55 -8.55
C ASP A 21 2.52 -0.09 -7.26
N PHE A 22 3.23 0.07 -6.15
CA PHE A 22 2.63 0.57 -4.91
C PHE A 22 2.19 2.05 -5.08
N PRO A 23 0.94 2.39 -4.72
CA PRO A 23 0.39 3.72 -4.98
C PRO A 23 1.15 4.81 -4.23
N LEU A 24 1.52 5.85 -4.97
CA LEU A 24 2.04 7.08 -4.40
C LEU A 24 0.87 7.94 -3.90
N PRO A 25 1.01 8.63 -2.75
CA PRO A 25 0.01 9.57 -2.30
C PRO A 25 -0.19 10.68 -3.32
N VAL A 26 -1.41 10.84 -3.79
CA VAL A 26 -1.83 12.02 -4.55
C VAL A 26 -2.10 13.16 -3.58
N HIS A 27 -1.04 13.78 -3.06
CA HIS A 27 -1.13 15.08 -2.40
C HIS A 27 -0.97 16.20 -3.44
N LEU A 28 -1.96 16.35 -4.32
CA LEU A 28 -2.07 17.55 -5.16
C LEU A 28 -3.08 18.51 -4.51
N CYS A 29 -2.51 19.60 -3.99
CA CYS A 29 -3.12 20.86 -3.60
C CYS A 29 -4.63 21.00 -3.87
N SER A 30 -5.46 20.95 -2.82
CA SER A 30 -6.73 21.69 -2.83
C SER A 30 -7.21 21.92 -1.39
N GLY A 31 -6.56 22.87 -0.72
CA GLY A 31 -7.11 23.54 0.45
C GLY A 31 -6.80 25.01 0.31
N SER A 32 -7.82 25.87 0.34
CA SER A 32 -7.73 27.35 0.25
C SER A 32 -7.00 28.01 1.43
N ASP A 33 -6.12 27.28 2.12
CA ASP A 33 -5.41 27.75 3.29
C ASP A 33 -3.98 28.14 2.91
N LYS A 34 -3.72 29.45 3.02
CA LYS A 34 -2.47 30.15 2.68
C LYS A 34 -1.30 29.75 3.61
N LYS A 35 -0.94 28.47 3.71
CA LYS A 35 0.32 28.04 4.34
C LYS A 35 1.39 27.84 3.27
N PRO A 36 2.61 28.39 3.47
CA PRO A 36 3.67 28.27 2.47
C PRO A 36 4.01 26.79 2.25
N ILE A 37 3.94 26.37 0.99
CA ILE A 37 4.17 25.00 0.51
C ILE A 37 5.57 24.50 0.91
N SER A 38 6.52 25.41 1.17
CA SER A 38 7.87 25.10 1.62
C SER A 38 7.96 24.41 2.99
N SER A 39 6.96 24.53 3.85
CA SER A 39 6.97 23.91 5.19
C SER A 39 6.47 22.46 5.22
N PHE A 40 6.10 21.90 4.06
CA PHE A 40 5.55 20.54 3.97
C PHE A 40 6.51 19.52 3.34
N PHE A 41 7.69 19.92 2.86
CA PHE A 41 8.62 18.96 2.28
C PHE A 41 9.42 18.22 3.36
N THR A 42 9.41 16.90 3.31
CA THR A 42 10.26 16.03 4.14
C THR A 42 11.61 15.88 3.46
N LYS A 43 12.70 16.27 4.13
CA LYS A 43 14.06 16.09 3.62
C LYS A 43 14.54 14.68 3.96
N TYR A 44 14.90 13.90 2.95
CA TYR A 44 15.55 12.60 3.11
C TYR A 44 16.75 12.53 2.16
N LYS A 45 17.95 12.27 2.70
CA LYS A 45 19.21 12.20 1.94
C LYS A 45 19.40 13.34 0.94
N GLU A 46 19.27 14.57 1.43
CA GLU A 46 19.44 15.80 0.65
C GLU A 46 18.39 16.08 -0.43
N GLN A 47 17.47 15.15 -0.68
CA GLN A 47 16.32 15.33 -1.56
C GLN A 47 15.10 15.79 -0.75
N LEU A 48 14.26 16.60 -1.38
CA LEU A 48 12.99 17.06 -0.83
C LEU A 48 11.85 16.22 -1.39
N TYR A 49 11.06 15.61 -0.50
CA TYR A 49 9.90 14.81 -0.85
C TYR A 49 8.62 15.51 -0.41
N ALA A 50 7.55 15.39 -1.18
CA ALA A 50 6.22 15.74 -0.71
C ALA A 50 5.87 14.87 0.53
N PRO A 51 5.01 15.36 1.46
CA PRO A 51 4.56 14.56 2.59
C PRO A 51 4.05 13.19 2.15
N GLY A 52 4.40 12.12 2.86
CA GLY A 52 3.98 10.76 2.53
C GLY A 52 4.69 10.13 1.32
N CYS A 53 5.52 10.88 0.59
CA CYS A 53 6.27 10.37 -0.57
C CYS A 53 7.73 10.08 -0.25
N SER A 54 8.20 10.29 0.99
CA SER A 54 9.55 9.90 1.34
C SER A 54 9.69 8.36 1.35
N PRO A 55 10.89 7.81 1.04
CA PRO A 55 11.11 6.36 1.05
C PRO A 55 10.72 5.68 2.38
N CYS A 56 10.96 6.35 3.50
CA CYS A 56 10.59 5.87 4.84
C CYS A 56 9.08 5.76 5.04
N GLU A 57 8.32 6.77 4.60
CA GLU A 57 6.87 6.83 4.73
C GLU A 57 6.19 5.82 3.79
N LEU A 58 6.67 5.74 2.54
CA LEU A 58 6.21 4.75 1.57
C LEU A 58 6.43 3.34 2.07
N TYR A 59 7.61 3.04 2.61
CA TYR A 59 7.90 1.73 3.18
C TYR A 59 6.98 1.39 4.35
N THR A 60 6.77 2.32 5.28
CA THR A 60 5.89 2.09 6.43
C THR A 60 4.46 1.79 5.98
N ARG A 61 3.97 2.51 4.96
CA ARG A 61 2.63 2.28 4.41
C ARG A 61 2.55 0.93 3.69
N TRP A 62 3.54 0.63 2.86
CA TRP A 62 3.63 -0.62 2.14
C TRP A 62 3.69 -1.82 3.08
N ASP A 63 4.55 -1.79 4.10
CA ASP A 63 4.70 -2.84 5.11
C ASP A 63 3.37 -3.14 5.82
N ALA A 64 2.63 -2.07 6.18
CA ALA A 64 1.31 -2.18 6.78
C ALA A 64 0.25 -2.77 5.81
N CYS A 65 0.30 -2.40 4.53
CA CYS A 65 -0.57 -2.94 3.48
C CYS A 65 -0.24 -4.41 3.16
N GLU A 66 1.04 -4.78 3.14
CA GLU A 66 1.52 -6.14 2.92
C GLU A 66 1.05 -7.07 4.05
N ASP A 67 1.19 -6.64 5.31
CA ASP A 67 0.68 -7.35 6.48
C ASP A 67 -0.84 -7.58 6.42
N LEU A 68 -1.58 -6.56 5.97
CA LEU A 68 -3.02 -6.67 5.78
C LEU A 68 -3.34 -7.67 4.65
N ALA A 69 -2.64 -7.59 3.52
CA ALA A 69 -2.81 -8.49 2.39
C ALA A 69 -2.57 -9.95 2.80
N LEU A 70 -1.52 -10.24 3.59
CA LEU A 70 -1.24 -11.59 4.08
C LEU A 70 -2.36 -12.13 4.98
N LYS A 71 -2.86 -11.32 5.93
CA LYS A 71 -3.96 -11.71 6.83
C LYS A 71 -5.25 -11.96 6.05
N LEU A 72 -5.58 -11.08 5.11
CA LEU A 72 -6.79 -11.20 4.30
C LEU A 72 -6.70 -12.33 3.28
N ALA A 73 -5.53 -12.61 2.72
CA ALA A 73 -5.32 -13.75 1.82
C ALA A 73 -5.63 -15.06 2.52
N LYS A 74 -5.15 -15.25 3.75
CA LYS A 74 -5.49 -16.43 4.56
C LYS A 74 -7.01 -16.53 4.76
N LYS A 75 -7.67 -15.43 5.15
CA LYS A 75 -9.12 -15.40 5.37
C LYS A 75 -9.91 -15.67 4.08
N ALA A 76 -9.49 -15.12 2.95
CA ALA A 76 -10.12 -15.34 1.65
C ALA A 76 -10.00 -16.79 1.21
N PHE A 77 -8.83 -17.41 1.36
CA PHE A 77 -8.62 -18.82 1.09
C PHE A 77 -9.51 -19.72 1.96
N GLU A 78 -9.58 -19.45 3.26
CA GLU A 78 -10.44 -20.20 4.20
C GLU A 78 -11.93 -20.03 3.86
N ALA A 79 -12.38 -18.81 3.53
CA ALA A 79 -13.75 -18.54 3.13
C ALA A 79 -14.10 -19.27 1.82
N LYS A 80 -13.18 -19.29 0.85
CA LYS A 80 -13.33 -19.99 -0.43
C LYS A 80 -13.45 -21.50 -0.25
N GLN A 81 -12.74 -22.10 0.70
CA GLN A 81 -12.82 -23.53 0.99
C GLN A 81 -14.12 -23.94 1.72
N LYS A 82 -14.79 -23.00 2.39
CA LYS A 82 -15.96 -23.26 3.22
C LYS A 82 -17.22 -22.64 2.60
N GLU A 83 -17.47 -21.39 2.95
CA GLU A 83 -18.75 -20.70 2.73
C GLU A 83 -18.92 -20.27 1.26
N LEU A 84 -17.82 -19.98 0.57
CA LEU A 84 -17.82 -19.39 -0.77
C LEU A 84 -17.29 -20.38 -1.84
N ALA A 85 -17.35 -21.68 -1.57
CA ALA A 85 -16.88 -22.72 -2.48
C ALA A 85 -17.51 -22.63 -3.89
N HIS A 86 -18.75 -22.15 -3.98
CA HIS A 86 -19.51 -22.00 -5.22
C HIS A 86 -19.20 -20.72 -6.02
N LEU A 87 -18.56 -19.70 -5.43
CA LEU A 87 -18.25 -18.43 -6.11
C LEU A 87 -16.94 -18.51 -6.89
N SER A 88 -16.74 -17.68 -7.91
CA SER A 88 -15.40 -17.56 -8.51
C SER A 88 -14.42 -16.90 -7.52
N GLU A 89 -13.13 -17.15 -7.68
CA GLU A 89 -12.08 -16.50 -6.87
C GLU A 89 -12.17 -14.96 -6.96
N GLN A 90 -12.48 -14.44 -8.15
CA GLN A 90 -12.72 -13.01 -8.38
C GLN A 90 -13.88 -12.48 -7.53
N ASN A 91 -15.02 -13.17 -7.54
CA ASN A 91 -16.18 -12.76 -6.75
C ASN A 91 -15.88 -12.82 -5.24
N VAL A 92 -15.09 -13.80 -4.80
CA VAL A 92 -14.63 -13.85 -3.40
C VAL A 92 -13.83 -12.60 -3.07
N LEU A 93 -12.85 -12.22 -3.90
CA LEU A 93 -12.04 -11.02 -3.67
C LEU A 93 -12.88 -9.73 -3.68
N GLU A 94 -13.84 -9.61 -4.60
CA GLU A 94 -14.73 -8.44 -4.67
C GLU A 94 -15.54 -8.23 -3.38
N LEU A 95 -15.90 -9.29 -2.65
CA LEU A 95 -16.58 -9.19 -1.37
C LEU A 95 -15.72 -8.59 -0.25
N PHE A 96 -14.39 -8.68 -0.35
CA PHE A 96 -13.48 -8.11 0.65
C PHE A 96 -13.27 -6.61 0.46
N MET A 97 -13.46 -6.09 -0.77
CA MET A 97 -13.20 -4.68 -1.09
C MET A 97 -13.99 -3.69 -0.21
N PRO A 98 -15.32 -3.83 -0.03
CA PRO A 98 -16.08 -2.94 0.86
C PRO A 98 -15.62 -3.05 2.32
N GLY A 99 -15.23 -4.25 2.76
CA GLY A 99 -14.74 -4.48 4.12
C GLY A 99 -13.42 -3.75 4.39
N ILE A 100 -12.50 -3.75 3.43
CA ILE A 100 -11.23 -3.01 3.52
C ILE A 100 -11.51 -1.51 3.60
N LEU A 101 -12.35 -0.98 2.68
CA LEU A 101 -12.70 0.45 2.65
C LEU A 101 -13.44 0.90 3.91
N ALA A 102 -14.32 0.06 4.47
CA ALA A 102 -15.08 0.37 5.69
C ALA A 102 -14.19 0.53 6.93
N THR A 103 -12.95 0.00 6.93
CA THR A 103 -12.00 0.23 8.03
C THR A 103 -11.54 1.69 8.12
N GLY A 104 -11.63 2.45 7.02
CA GLY A 104 -11.12 3.83 6.94
C GLY A 104 -9.60 3.94 7.05
N TRP A 105 -8.88 2.82 7.08
CA TRP A 105 -7.44 2.78 7.34
C TRP A 105 -6.59 3.00 6.08
N THR A 106 -7.13 2.68 4.91
CA THR A 106 -6.43 2.72 3.63
C THR A 106 -7.16 3.66 2.66
N SER A 107 -6.41 4.36 1.80
CA SER A 107 -7.02 5.05 0.67
C SER A 107 -7.62 4.04 -0.32
N THR A 108 -8.47 4.50 -1.24
CA THR A 108 -9.00 3.63 -2.30
C THR A 108 -7.88 2.99 -3.12
N ALA A 109 -6.80 3.73 -3.42
CA ALA A 109 -5.66 3.22 -4.17
C ALA A 109 -4.91 2.12 -3.38
N ASP A 110 -4.69 2.33 -2.09
CA ASP A 110 -4.07 1.33 -1.21
C ASP A 110 -4.94 0.06 -1.11
N ALA A 111 -6.26 0.23 -0.96
CA ALA A 111 -7.20 -0.89 -0.90
C ALA A 111 -7.20 -1.73 -2.19
N LYS A 112 -7.17 -1.06 -3.35
CA LYS A 112 -7.02 -1.72 -4.66
C LYS A 112 -5.70 -2.50 -4.73
N TRP A 113 -4.60 -1.88 -4.31
CA TRP A 113 -3.29 -2.52 -4.28
C TRP A 113 -3.28 -3.76 -3.37
N VAL A 114 -3.85 -3.66 -2.16
CA VAL A 114 -4.00 -4.80 -1.23
C VAL A 114 -4.79 -5.94 -1.88
N LEU A 115 -5.86 -5.63 -2.62
CA LEU A 115 -6.67 -6.67 -3.25
C LEU A 115 -5.92 -7.37 -4.40
N LEU A 116 -5.19 -6.63 -5.22
CA LEU A 116 -4.29 -7.19 -6.23
C LEU A 116 -3.18 -8.03 -5.59
N ARG A 117 -2.65 -7.58 -4.45
CA ARG A 117 -1.63 -8.30 -3.69
C ARG A 117 -2.17 -9.63 -3.16
N ILE A 118 -3.40 -9.66 -2.63
CA ILE A 118 -4.08 -10.88 -2.21
C ILE A 118 -4.22 -11.85 -3.38
N ALA A 119 -4.68 -11.37 -4.54
CA ALA A 119 -4.81 -12.18 -5.75
C ALA A 119 -3.47 -12.81 -6.14
N ALA A 120 -2.39 -12.02 -6.11
CA ALA A 120 -1.04 -12.50 -6.40
C ALA A 120 -0.54 -13.56 -5.39
N ILE A 121 -0.78 -13.37 -4.08
CA ILE A 121 -0.41 -14.33 -3.03
C ILE A 121 -1.10 -15.67 -3.23
N LEU A 122 -2.41 -15.64 -3.52
CA LEU A 122 -3.22 -16.85 -3.70
C LEU A 122 -3.12 -17.43 -5.12
N ARG A 123 -2.42 -16.75 -6.03
CA ARG A 123 -2.36 -17.05 -7.47
C ARG A 123 -3.73 -17.10 -8.13
N TRP A 124 -4.64 -16.25 -7.64
CA TRP A 124 -5.98 -16.09 -8.18
C TRP A 124 -6.00 -15.05 -9.30
N SER A 125 -7.02 -15.12 -10.14
CA SER A 125 -7.25 -14.08 -11.14
C SER A 125 -7.65 -12.77 -10.44
N PRO A 126 -7.05 -11.63 -10.82
CA PRO A 126 -7.42 -10.35 -10.24
C PRO A 126 -8.89 -10.00 -10.55
N PRO A 127 -9.55 -9.23 -9.66
CA PRO A 127 -10.92 -8.78 -9.89
C PRO A 127 -11.03 -7.94 -11.17
N HIS A 128 -12.08 -8.16 -11.96
CA HIS A 128 -12.28 -7.42 -13.23
C HIS A 128 -12.39 -5.92 -13.00
N ALA A 129 -12.97 -5.52 -11.86
CA ALA A 129 -13.11 -4.12 -11.47
C ALA A 129 -11.76 -3.37 -11.32
N LEU A 130 -10.63 -4.08 -11.22
CA LEU A 130 -9.31 -3.49 -11.03
C LEU A 130 -8.41 -3.53 -12.27
N ILE A 131 -8.86 -4.18 -13.35
CA ILE A 131 -8.06 -4.35 -14.58
C ILE A 131 -8.29 -3.19 -15.57
N ASN A 132 -9.37 -2.42 -15.41
CA ASN A 132 -9.82 -1.40 -16.38
C ASN A 132 -9.66 0.07 -15.91
N ASP A 133 -8.93 0.34 -14.83
CA ASP A 133 -8.61 1.70 -14.37
C ASP A 133 -7.25 2.20 -14.89
#